data_AF-A0A2V8I202-F1
#
_entry.id   AF-A0A2V8I202-F1
#
_cell.length_a   1.000
_cell.length_b   1.000
_cell.length_c   1.000
_cell.angle_alpha   90.00
_cell.angle_beta   90.00
_cell.angle_gamma   90.00
#
_symmetry.space_group_name_H-M   'P 1'
#
loop_
_entity.id
_entity.type
_entity.pdbx_description
1 polymer ?
#
loop_
_entity_poly.entity_id
_entity_poly.type
_entity_poly.pdbx_seq_one_letter_code
_entity_poly.pdbx_strand_id
1 'polypeptide(L)'
;MTAVRTTISLTILALVMIAGAAAVASAQLHPPEFKGLRGASFPSMNPPPDLRSYGEGPAWDGKAPDGVQPLPLDLFTSKDFYKDRALWMDKRYWRCNSPRQLTDMRSGGAGQATDDPRIGSNPPVSARWGDCNMDWPRENIVSPYPFKTAKEHYQALLADAKSRGGPTTHTYQTMPKWDGTYGEYVAQGRRVWNYWRANQVPTLLSLLTPDYQQRMVRQLYHEGVNAAHQWSASYCWPEGFMRQWATGPKPRRVIVTPEIVMFVGSGIWRVAQLNKEAPPPADVPQWYGDTIGFWDQDALIMWTSNIQGWNQHSGWEWSNKLEAIEILTPARDAAGKFIGIDWEAIYYDSEALVQPVRTLWHRNYEQSWSTAGRLTWSECTRPLYPVDGFATQVAPGQVIQYRVPDMLDRPWAKIWEEFFEKDMDRPKEELDLGFK
;
A
#
# COMPACT_ATOMS: atom_id res chain seq x y z
N MET A 1 -54.02 -59.18 37.68
CA MET A 1 -54.24 -60.41 36.89
C MET A 1 -53.64 -60.21 35.51
N THR A 2 -52.91 -61.22 35.02
CA THR A 2 -52.35 -61.41 33.65
C THR A 2 -51.36 -60.33 33.16
N ALA A 3 -50.03 -60.44 33.30
CA ALA A 3 -49.04 -61.42 32.83
C ALA A 3 -48.80 -61.43 31.30
N VAL A 4 -47.70 -60.82 30.83
CA VAL A 4 -46.96 -61.17 29.60
C VAL A 4 -45.46 -60.81 29.82
N ARG A 5 -44.63 -61.80 30.17
CA ARG A 5 -43.54 -62.44 29.39
C ARG A 5 -42.29 -61.58 29.06
N THR A 6 -41.21 -61.85 29.82
CA THR A 6 -39.86 -62.33 29.41
C THR A 6 -39.59 -62.41 27.89
N THR A 7 -38.40 -62.14 27.31
CA THR A 7 -37.00 -62.36 27.75
C THR A 7 -36.02 -61.76 26.69
N ILE A 8 -34.93 -61.14 27.16
CA ILE A 8 -33.49 -61.38 26.84
C ILE A 8 -32.89 -61.22 25.41
N SER A 9 -31.80 -60.43 25.39
CA SER A 9 -30.52 -60.52 24.64
C SER A 9 -30.24 -59.66 23.39
N LEU A 10 -29.37 -58.66 23.63
CA LEU A 10 -28.15 -58.27 22.90
C LEU A 10 -28.01 -58.59 21.41
N THR A 11 -27.85 -57.54 20.59
CA THR A 11 -26.68 -57.39 19.69
C THR A 11 -26.49 -55.92 19.24
N ILE A 12 -25.36 -55.33 19.64
CA ILE A 12 -24.41 -54.50 18.86
C ILE A 12 -24.96 -53.75 17.62
N LEU A 13 -24.87 -52.40 17.60
CA LEU A 13 -23.94 -51.60 16.75
C LEU A 13 -24.41 -50.12 16.63
N ALA A 14 -23.43 -49.22 16.63
CA ALA A 14 -23.43 -47.83 16.13
C ALA A 14 -24.04 -46.72 17.02
N LEU A 15 -23.17 -46.15 17.88
CA LEU A 15 -23.23 -44.73 18.22
C LEU A 15 -23.05 -43.91 16.94
N VAL A 16 -24.10 -43.22 16.49
CA VAL A 16 -23.94 -42.01 15.68
C VAL A 16 -23.96 -40.83 16.64
N MET A 17 -22.78 -40.40 17.06
CA MET A 17 -22.59 -39.09 17.68
C MET A 17 -22.85 -38.03 16.60
N ILE A 18 -24.09 -37.56 16.49
CA ILE A 18 -24.35 -36.28 15.82
C ILE A 18 -23.86 -35.20 16.78
N ALA A 19 -22.58 -34.87 16.67
CA ALA A 19 -22.06 -33.63 17.19
C ALA A 19 -22.77 -32.50 16.43
N GLY A 20 -23.82 -31.95 17.04
CA GLY A 20 -24.41 -30.69 16.63
C GLY A 20 -23.37 -29.59 16.82
N ALA A 21 -22.53 -29.39 15.81
CA ALA A 21 -21.66 -28.24 15.72
C ALA A 21 -22.56 -27.01 15.60
N ALA A 22 -22.70 -26.26 16.70
CA ALA A 22 -23.13 -24.89 16.66
C ALA A 22 -22.07 -24.11 15.87
N ALA A 23 -22.29 -23.99 14.57
CA ALA A 23 -21.52 -23.11 13.71
C ALA A 23 -21.83 -21.66 14.09
N VAL A 24 -21.02 -21.09 14.98
CA VAL A 24 -20.88 -19.64 15.10
C VAL A 24 -20.03 -19.21 13.91
N ALA A 25 -20.65 -19.07 12.74
CA ALA A 25 -20.03 -18.56 11.54
C ALA A 25 -20.72 -17.25 11.15
N SER A 26 -19.94 -16.17 11.21
CA SER A 26 -20.32 -14.77 11.05
C SER A 26 -21.23 -14.51 9.85
N ALA A 27 -22.43 -14.00 10.12
CA ALA A 27 -23.44 -13.68 9.12
C ALA A 27 -23.15 -12.34 8.40
N GLN A 28 -23.15 -12.46 7.06
CA GLN A 28 -23.74 -11.56 6.04
C GLN A 28 -23.29 -10.08 5.95
N LEU A 29 -22.41 -9.87 4.96
CA LEU A 29 -22.13 -8.59 4.30
C LEU A 29 -23.29 -8.23 3.35
N HIS A 30 -24.04 -7.17 3.64
CA HIS A 30 -24.91 -6.50 2.67
C HIS A 30 -24.42 -5.04 2.46
N PRO A 31 -24.08 -4.63 1.21
CA PRO A 31 -23.57 -3.29 0.90
C PRO A 31 -24.71 -2.23 0.79
N PRO A 32 -24.47 -0.92 1.03
CA PRO A 32 -25.50 0.00 1.54
C PRO A 32 -25.97 1.09 0.56
N GLU A 33 -27.18 1.62 0.82
CA GLU A 33 -27.68 2.92 0.33
C GLU A 33 -27.16 4.09 1.21
N PHE A 34 -26.85 5.24 0.58
CA PHE A 34 -26.33 6.45 1.22
C PHE A 34 -27.43 7.36 1.79
N LYS A 35 -27.43 7.63 3.11
CA LYS A 35 -28.10 8.80 3.73
C LYS A 35 -27.28 9.41 4.90
N GLY A 36 -26.00 9.66 4.65
CA GLY A 36 -25.08 10.40 5.54
C GLY A 36 -23.64 10.17 5.10
N LEU A 37 -22.81 11.21 4.98
CA LEU A 37 -21.43 11.11 4.45
C LEU A 37 -20.46 10.35 5.39
N ARG A 38 -20.94 9.83 6.52
CA ARG A 38 -20.20 8.93 7.41
C ARG A 38 -20.69 7.49 7.27
N GLY A 39 -19.78 6.59 6.93
CA GLY A 39 -19.90 5.16 7.26
C GLY A 39 -20.65 4.29 6.26
N ALA A 40 -20.48 4.50 4.95
CA ALA A 40 -20.87 3.46 4.01
C ALA A 40 -20.05 2.18 4.28
N SER A 41 -20.71 1.14 4.80
CA SER A 41 -20.19 -0.22 4.87
C SER A 41 -19.95 -0.76 3.44
N PHE A 42 -18.85 -0.39 2.81
CA PHE A 42 -18.30 -1.17 1.69
C PHE A 42 -17.42 -2.28 2.28
N PRO A 43 -17.40 -3.51 1.73
CA PRO A 43 -16.63 -4.60 2.30
C PRO A 43 -15.21 -4.14 2.57
N SER A 44 -14.80 -4.22 3.84
CA SER A 44 -13.42 -4.39 4.27
C SER A 44 -12.90 -5.75 3.77
N MET A 45 -13.22 -6.12 2.53
CA MET A 45 -12.49 -7.15 1.83
C MET A 45 -11.16 -6.51 1.52
N ASN A 46 -10.31 -6.64 2.51
CA ASN A 46 -8.92 -6.73 2.26
C ASN A 46 -8.69 -7.79 1.17
N PRO A 47 -7.75 -7.57 0.23
CA PRO A 47 -7.47 -8.55 -0.79
C PRO A 47 -7.23 -9.96 -0.25
N PRO A 48 -7.45 -11.00 -1.07
CA PRO A 48 -7.00 -12.35 -0.74
C PRO A 48 -5.48 -12.35 -0.47
N PRO A 49 -4.93 -13.40 0.17
CA PRO A 49 -3.49 -13.56 0.34
C PRO A 49 -2.72 -13.32 -0.97
N ASP A 50 -1.44 -12.93 -0.87
CA ASP A 50 -0.52 -12.64 -1.98
C ASP A 50 -0.80 -13.49 -3.23
N LEU A 51 -0.76 -12.87 -4.42
CA LEU A 51 -0.71 -13.60 -5.68
C LEU A 51 0.42 -14.63 -5.56
N ARG A 52 0.06 -15.90 -5.73
CA ARG A 52 1.03 -16.98 -5.61
C ARG A 52 1.89 -17.02 -6.86
N SER A 53 3.17 -17.32 -6.69
CA SER A 53 4.02 -17.70 -7.81
C SER A 53 3.65 -19.13 -8.22
N TYR A 54 3.70 -19.43 -9.50
CA TYR A 54 3.28 -20.73 -10.03
C TYR A 54 4.40 -21.75 -9.88
N GLY A 55 4.13 -22.83 -9.14
CA GLY A 55 5.04 -23.95 -8.93
C GLY A 55 6.33 -23.62 -8.16
N GLU A 56 7.10 -24.66 -7.86
CA GLU A 56 8.39 -24.59 -7.17
C GLU A 56 9.46 -25.38 -7.94
N GLY A 57 10.71 -24.90 -7.92
CA GLY A 57 11.86 -25.57 -8.53
C GLY A 57 12.09 -25.28 -10.03
N PRO A 58 13.21 -25.79 -10.60
CA PRO A 58 13.71 -25.39 -11.92
C PRO A 58 12.80 -25.70 -13.11
N ALA A 59 11.87 -26.66 -12.97
CA ALA A 59 10.91 -26.99 -14.02
C ALA A 59 9.91 -25.85 -14.32
N TRP A 60 9.81 -24.86 -13.42
CA TRP A 60 8.95 -23.68 -13.55
C TRP A 60 9.72 -22.42 -13.98
N ASP A 61 11.01 -22.54 -14.29
CA ASP A 61 11.85 -21.43 -14.76
C ASP A 61 11.34 -20.91 -16.11
N GLY A 62 10.65 -19.77 -16.09
CA GLY A 62 10.00 -19.16 -17.25
C GLY A 62 8.82 -19.93 -17.85
N LYS A 63 8.53 -21.14 -17.36
CA LYS A 63 7.43 -21.99 -17.85
C LYS A 63 6.09 -21.37 -17.47
N ALA A 64 5.24 -21.16 -18.48
CA ALA A 64 3.89 -20.68 -18.24
C ALA A 64 2.99 -21.74 -17.56
N PRO A 65 2.01 -21.30 -16.75
CA PRO A 65 0.99 -22.17 -16.19
C PRO A 65 0.24 -22.94 -17.28
N ASP A 66 -0.27 -24.12 -16.94
CA ASP A 66 -1.06 -24.92 -17.87
C ASP A 66 -2.31 -24.13 -18.32
N GLY A 67 -2.58 -24.14 -19.63
CA GLY A 67 -3.69 -23.37 -20.22
C GLY A 67 -3.41 -21.88 -20.46
N VAL A 68 -2.24 -21.36 -20.06
CA VAL A 68 -1.83 -19.98 -20.36
C VAL A 68 -0.89 -19.97 -21.57
N GLN A 69 -1.34 -19.36 -22.67
CA GLN A 69 -0.50 -19.15 -23.85
C GLN A 69 0.36 -17.88 -23.68
N PRO A 70 1.71 -18.00 -23.63
CA PRO A 70 2.60 -16.85 -23.54
C PRO A 70 2.47 -15.89 -24.73
N LEU A 71 2.80 -14.62 -24.48
CA LEU A 71 3.04 -13.67 -25.57
C LEU A 71 4.42 -13.93 -26.21
N PRO A 72 4.62 -13.60 -27.50
CA PRO A 72 5.94 -13.64 -28.13
C PRO A 72 6.97 -12.71 -27.45
N LEU A 73 6.48 -11.67 -26.76
CA LEU A 73 7.26 -10.66 -26.06
C LEU A 73 6.62 -10.38 -24.71
N ASP A 74 7.44 -10.37 -23.67
CA ASP A 74 7.07 -10.05 -22.29
C ASP A 74 8.09 -9.13 -21.64
N LEU A 75 7.83 -8.67 -20.42
CA LEU A 75 8.72 -7.77 -19.67
C LEU A 75 10.16 -8.29 -19.60
N PHE A 76 10.35 -9.59 -19.42
CA PHE A 76 11.66 -10.21 -19.16
C PHE A 76 12.45 -10.53 -20.43
N THR A 77 11.79 -10.50 -21.58
CA THR A 77 12.39 -10.70 -22.91
C THR A 77 12.48 -9.40 -23.70
N SER A 78 11.79 -8.35 -23.26
CA SER A 78 11.93 -7.00 -23.79
C SER A 78 13.33 -6.44 -23.60
N LYS A 79 13.75 -5.63 -24.58
CA LYS A 79 14.96 -4.82 -24.54
C LYS A 79 14.66 -3.32 -24.46
N ASP A 80 13.39 -2.95 -24.64
CA ASP A 80 12.92 -1.58 -24.75
C ASP A 80 11.43 -1.54 -24.40
N PHE A 81 11.14 -1.39 -23.10
CA PHE A 81 9.77 -1.42 -22.60
C PHE A 81 8.90 -0.28 -23.14
N TYR A 82 9.50 0.79 -23.69
CA TYR A 82 8.74 1.90 -24.29
C TYR A 82 8.02 1.49 -25.57
N LYS A 83 8.62 0.59 -26.36
CA LYS A 83 8.00 0.02 -27.57
C LYS A 83 6.85 -0.92 -27.27
N ASP A 84 6.77 -1.41 -26.04
CA ASP A 84 5.84 -2.46 -25.63
C ASP A 84 4.52 -1.91 -25.07
N ARG A 85 4.28 -0.60 -25.22
CA ARG A 85 3.13 0.09 -24.64
C ARG A 85 1.79 -0.56 -24.96
N ALA A 86 1.63 -1.11 -26.16
CA ALA A 86 0.42 -1.82 -26.56
C ALA A 86 0.18 -3.13 -25.76
N LEU A 87 1.22 -3.69 -25.13
CA LEU A 87 1.19 -4.93 -24.35
C LEU A 87 1.02 -4.69 -22.84
N TRP A 88 1.25 -3.47 -22.34
CA TRP A 88 1.25 -3.21 -20.90
C TRP A 88 -0.06 -3.57 -20.18
N MET A 89 -1.19 -3.52 -20.88
CA MET A 89 -2.49 -3.88 -20.32
C MET A 89 -2.79 -5.39 -20.39
N ASP A 90 -1.96 -6.19 -21.07
CA ASP A 90 -2.07 -7.64 -21.07
C ASP A 90 -1.30 -8.22 -19.89
N LYS A 91 -2.00 -8.92 -18.97
CA LYS A 91 -1.38 -9.55 -17.79
C LYS A 91 -0.24 -10.51 -18.13
N ARG A 92 -0.24 -11.10 -19.34
CA ARG A 92 0.80 -12.03 -19.78
C ARG A 92 2.12 -11.34 -20.09
N TYR A 93 2.11 -10.04 -20.44
CA TYR A 93 3.34 -9.25 -20.59
C TYR A 93 4.12 -9.21 -19.26
N TRP A 94 3.41 -9.27 -18.13
CA TRP A 94 3.99 -9.29 -16.78
C TRP A 94 4.21 -10.71 -16.22
N ARG A 95 3.98 -11.74 -17.06
CA ARG A 95 3.86 -13.14 -16.63
C ARG A 95 2.87 -13.33 -15.47
N CYS A 96 1.79 -12.54 -15.47
CA CYS A 96 0.76 -12.54 -14.43
C CYS A 96 1.24 -12.26 -13.00
N ASN A 97 2.38 -11.58 -12.85
CA ASN A 97 2.90 -11.20 -11.55
C ASN A 97 2.28 -9.88 -11.07
N SER A 98 2.15 -9.78 -9.76
CA SER A 98 1.96 -8.51 -9.09
C SER A 98 3.22 -7.64 -9.14
N PRO A 99 3.10 -6.31 -9.04
CA PRO A 99 4.26 -5.43 -8.95
C PRO A 99 5.23 -5.87 -7.85
N ARG A 100 4.70 -6.24 -6.66
CA ARG A 100 5.57 -6.67 -5.57
C ARG A 100 6.30 -7.96 -5.90
N GLN A 101 5.66 -8.94 -6.54
CA GLN A 101 6.34 -10.17 -6.97
C GLN A 101 7.49 -9.86 -7.92
N LEU A 102 7.29 -9.02 -8.94
CA LEU A 102 8.33 -8.62 -9.90
C LEU A 102 9.56 -8.04 -9.17
N THR A 103 9.33 -7.13 -8.23
CA THR A 103 10.42 -6.49 -7.48
C THR A 103 11.10 -7.43 -6.49
N ASP A 104 10.33 -8.34 -5.86
CA ASP A 104 10.83 -9.28 -4.86
C ASP A 104 11.67 -10.38 -5.50
N MET A 105 11.44 -10.75 -6.77
CA MET A 105 12.23 -11.74 -7.52
C MET A 105 13.73 -11.46 -7.54
N ARG A 106 14.12 -10.18 -7.45
CA ARG A 106 15.50 -9.72 -7.52
C ARG A 106 16.04 -9.16 -6.20
N SER A 107 15.28 -9.22 -5.11
CA SER A 107 15.69 -8.70 -3.81
C SER A 107 15.91 -9.80 -2.77
N GLY A 108 16.79 -9.53 -1.79
CA GLY A 108 17.11 -10.45 -0.70
C GLY A 108 15.98 -10.68 0.31
N GLY A 109 14.93 -9.86 0.29
CA GLY A 109 13.82 -9.97 1.24
C GLY A 109 12.81 -11.08 0.93
N ALA A 110 12.80 -11.63 -0.29
CA ALA A 110 11.85 -12.67 -0.71
C ALA A 110 12.20 -13.47 -1.99
N GLY A 111 13.33 -13.22 -2.69
CA GLY A 111 13.56 -13.88 -3.99
C GLY A 111 14.98 -14.30 -4.37
N GLN A 112 16.06 -13.68 -3.84
CA GLN A 112 17.45 -14.09 -4.18
C GLN A 112 18.15 -14.88 -3.09
N ALA A 113 17.73 -14.73 -1.83
CA ALA A 113 18.33 -15.37 -0.66
C ALA A 113 17.43 -16.46 -0.06
N THR A 114 16.47 -16.97 -0.82
CA THR A 114 15.55 -18.03 -0.42
C THR A 114 15.92 -19.34 -1.10
N ASP A 115 15.63 -20.48 -0.45
CA ASP A 115 15.88 -21.83 -0.99
C ASP A 115 15.13 -22.11 -2.31
N ASP A 116 14.15 -21.27 -2.63
CA ASP A 116 13.40 -21.27 -3.88
C ASP A 116 13.37 -19.87 -4.51
N PRO A 117 14.33 -19.51 -5.38
CA PRO A 117 14.40 -18.18 -5.96
C PRO A 117 13.34 -17.99 -7.04
N ARG A 118 12.48 -16.97 -6.87
CA ARG A 118 11.36 -16.69 -7.79
C ARG A 118 11.77 -16.30 -9.21
N ILE A 119 13.04 -15.93 -9.42
CA ILE A 119 13.54 -15.65 -10.77
C ILE A 119 14.15 -16.87 -11.48
N GLY A 120 14.39 -17.98 -10.79
CA GLY A 120 14.98 -19.18 -11.41
C GLY A 120 16.48 -19.07 -11.75
N SER A 121 16.96 -20.03 -12.53
CA SER A 121 18.39 -20.32 -12.81
C SER A 121 19.06 -19.48 -13.91
N ASN A 122 18.28 -18.84 -14.79
CA ASN A 122 18.78 -18.00 -15.89
C ASN A 122 18.07 -16.63 -15.93
N PRO A 123 18.28 -15.77 -14.92
CA PRO A 123 17.63 -14.47 -14.86
C PRO A 123 18.09 -13.55 -16.00
N PRO A 124 17.21 -12.68 -16.54
CA PRO A 124 15.82 -12.49 -16.13
C PRO A 124 14.83 -13.48 -16.77
N VAL A 125 15.21 -14.20 -17.84
CA VAL A 125 14.28 -14.98 -18.66
C VAL A 125 13.65 -16.18 -17.94
N SER A 126 14.26 -16.69 -16.88
CA SER A 126 13.68 -17.74 -16.02
C SER A 126 12.65 -17.22 -14.99
N ALA A 127 12.31 -15.92 -15.00
CA ALA A 127 11.34 -15.36 -14.07
C ALA A 127 10.01 -16.13 -14.06
N ARG A 128 9.57 -16.52 -12.86
CA ARG A 128 8.36 -17.35 -12.74
C ARG A 128 7.10 -16.56 -13.05
N TRP A 129 6.08 -17.30 -13.44
CA TRP A 129 4.74 -16.77 -13.62
C TRP A 129 4.02 -16.64 -12.28
N GLY A 130 3.16 -15.63 -12.16
CA GLY A 130 2.13 -15.59 -11.12
C GLY A 130 0.87 -16.34 -11.54
N ASP A 131 -0.11 -16.42 -10.64
CA ASP A 131 -1.43 -16.96 -10.94
C ASP A 131 -2.25 -15.96 -11.78
N CYS A 132 -2.43 -16.26 -13.07
CA CYS A 132 -3.19 -15.43 -14.00
C CYS A 132 -4.69 -15.31 -13.67
N ASN A 133 -5.25 -16.18 -12.82
CA ASN A 133 -6.67 -16.14 -12.44
C ASN A 133 -6.92 -15.29 -11.19
N MET A 134 -5.85 -14.86 -10.51
CA MET A 134 -5.93 -14.08 -9.28
C MET A 134 -5.64 -12.61 -9.56
N ASP A 135 -6.53 -11.74 -9.11
CA ASP A 135 -6.37 -10.29 -9.14
C ASP A 135 -7.25 -9.64 -8.06
N TRP A 136 -6.83 -8.47 -7.58
CA TRP A 136 -7.64 -7.60 -6.76
C TRP A 136 -8.19 -6.49 -7.63
N PRO A 137 -9.50 -6.48 -7.89
CA PRO A 137 -10.04 -5.76 -9.03
C PRO A 137 -10.06 -4.25 -8.80
N ARG A 138 -9.99 -3.49 -9.90
CA ARG A 138 -9.91 -2.03 -9.92
C ARG A 138 -11.04 -1.37 -9.14
N GLU A 139 -12.27 -1.87 -9.28
CA GLU A 139 -13.47 -1.34 -8.63
C GLU A 139 -13.38 -1.35 -7.10
N ASN A 140 -12.54 -2.20 -6.51
CA ASN A 140 -12.29 -2.25 -5.08
C ASN A 140 -11.20 -1.27 -4.61
N ILE A 141 -10.55 -0.56 -5.53
CA ILE A 141 -9.46 0.38 -5.28
C ILE A 141 -9.91 1.82 -5.47
N VAL A 142 -10.74 2.06 -6.48
CA VAL A 142 -11.23 3.41 -6.79
C VAL A 142 -12.09 3.96 -5.66
N SER A 143 -11.98 5.26 -5.42
CA SER A 143 -12.78 5.94 -4.39
C SER A 143 -14.27 5.86 -4.74
N PRO A 144 -15.15 5.48 -3.78
CA PRO A 144 -16.59 5.51 -3.98
C PRO A 144 -17.18 6.92 -3.81
N TYR A 145 -16.38 7.87 -3.32
CA TYR A 145 -16.85 9.24 -3.06
C TYR A 145 -16.92 10.04 -4.36
N PRO A 146 -17.96 10.87 -4.56
CA PRO A 146 -18.20 11.59 -5.82
C PRO A 146 -17.29 12.81 -6.02
N PHE A 147 -16.42 13.12 -5.05
CA PHE A 147 -15.60 14.33 -5.05
C PHE A 147 -14.43 14.20 -6.02
N LYS A 148 -14.11 15.29 -6.72
CA LYS A 148 -12.98 15.35 -7.66
C LYS A 148 -11.69 15.81 -7.01
N THR A 149 -11.79 16.56 -5.91
CA THR A 149 -10.65 17.11 -5.18
C THR A 149 -10.72 16.76 -3.69
N ALA A 150 -9.56 16.74 -3.01
CA ALA A 150 -9.50 16.56 -1.57
C ALA A 150 -10.22 17.71 -0.84
N LYS A 151 -10.03 18.95 -1.32
CA LYS A 151 -10.70 20.13 -0.78
C LYS A 151 -12.24 20.00 -0.77
N GLU A 152 -12.85 19.63 -1.89
CA GLU A 152 -14.31 19.41 -1.96
C GLU A 152 -14.77 18.33 -0.97
N HIS A 153 -14.02 17.23 -0.89
CA HIS A 153 -14.32 16.14 0.02
C HIS A 153 -14.23 16.57 1.49
N TYR A 154 -13.13 17.21 1.89
CA TYR A 154 -12.94 17.71 3.26
C TYR A 154 -14.02 18.71 3.66
N GLN A 155 -14.36 19.66 2.77
CA GLN A 155 -15.39 20.65 3.02
C GLN A 155 -16.78 20.01 3.17
N ALA A 156 -17.08 18.98 2.39
CA ALA A 156 -18.33 18.22 2.52
C ALA A 156 -18.42 17.49 3.87
N LEU A 157 -17.34 16.82 4.29
CA LEU A 157 -17.26 16.17 5.60
C LEU A 157 -17.39 17.17 6.75
N LEU A 158 -16.75 18.34 6.64
CA LEU A 158 -16.84 19.41 7.62
C LEU A 158 -18.25 20.02 7.70
N ALA A 159 -18.91 20.24 6.56
CA ALA A 159 -20.28 20.74 6.52
C ALA A 159 -21.27 19.73 7.14
N ASP A 160 -21.09 18.45 6.86
CA ASP A 160 -21.86 17.35 7.42
C ASP A 160 -21.65 17.22 8.94
N ALA A 161 -20.43 17.42 9.44
CA ALA A 161 -20.16 17.52 10.87
C ALA A 161 -20.87 18.71 11.51
N LYS A 162 -20.81 19.90 10.87
CA LYS A 162 -21.50 21.12 11.32
C LYS A 162 -23.01 20.95 11.41
N SER A 163 -23.63 20.25 10.46
CA SER A 163 -25.09 20.00 10.49
C SER A 163 -25.52 19.10 11.66
N ARG A 164 -24.58 18.38 12.29
CA ARG A 164 -24.80 17.59 13.52
C ARG A 164 -24.27 18.26 14.79
N GLY A 165 -23.89 19.54 14.72
CA GLY A 165 -23.40 20.32 15.86
C GLY A 165 -21.89 20.21 16.12
N GLY A 166 -21.10 19.68 15.17
CA GLY A 166 -19.64 19.68 15.21
C GLY A 166 -19.00 20.92 14.53
N PRO A 167 -17.66 20.94 14.36
CA PRO A 167 -16.69 19.97 14.89
C PRO A 167 -16.70 19.85 16.40
N THR A 168 -16.36 18.65 16.91
CA THR A 168 -16.22 18.42 18.35
C THR A 168 -14.94 19.09 18.85
N THR A 169 -15.05 19.95 19.86
CA THR A 169 -13.88 20.48 20.57
C THR A 169 -13.62 19.62 21.80
N HIS A 170 -12.45 19.01 21.85
CA HIS A 170 -12.03 18.19 22.98
C HIS A 170 -11.15 18.99 23.93
N THR A 171 -11.21 18.66 25.22
CA THR A 171 -10.19 19.01 26.22
C THR A 171 -9.28 17.80 26.49
N TYR A 172 -8.21 17.96 27.27
CA TYR A 172 -7.40 16.82 27.71
C TYR A 172 -8.23 15.75 28.45
N GLN A 173 -9.33 16.15 29.10
CA GLN A 173 -10.23 15.24 29.79
C GLN A 173 -11.10 14.46 28.79
N THR A 174 -11.65 15.12 27.77
CA THR A 174 -12.62 14.53 26.85
C THR A 174 -12.01 13.91 25.59
N MET A 175 -10.75 14.20 25.28
CA MET A 175 -10.12 13.71 24.04
C MET A 175 -10.14 12.18 23.95
N PRO A 176 -10.31 11.62 22.73
CA PRO A 176 -10.25 10.19 22.50
C PRO A 176 -8.92 9.63 23.02
N LYS A 177 -9.00 8.54 23.80
CA LYS A 177 -7.82 7.91 24.43
C LYS A 177 -7.07 7.02 23.43
N TRP A 178 -6.57 7.62 22.36
CA TRP A 178 -5.81 6.97 21.29
C TRP A 178 -4.29 6.97 21.54
N ASP A 179 -3.85 7.63 22.60
CA ASP A 179 -2.46 7.71 23.04
C ASP A 179 -1.83 6.32 23.25
N GLY A 180 -0.89 5.94 22.40
CA GLY A 180 -0.19 4.67 22.54
C GLY A 180 0.51 4.16 21.28
N THR A 181 0.82 2.87 21.28
CA THR A 181 1.43 2.16 20.15
C THR A 181 0.41 1.35 19.38
N TYR A 182 0.64 1.26 18.07
CA TYR A 182 -0.23 0.60 17.12
C TYR A 182 0.52 -0.41 16.27
N GLY A 183 -0.10 -1.58 16.14
CA GLY A 183 0.32 -2.68 15.31
C GLY A 183 -0.49 -2.80 14.03
N GLU A 184 0.00 -3.65 13.13
CA GLU A 184 -0.83 -4.11 12.02
C GLU A 184 -1.77 -5.21 12.50
N TYR A 185 -3.00 -5.21 11.98
CA TYR A 185 -3.84 -6.40 12.07
C TYR A 185 -3.37 -7.45 11.06
N VAL A 186 -2.84 -8.57 11.56
CA VAL A 186 -2.21 -9.62 10.75
C VAL A 186 -2.78 -11.01 11.00
N ALA A 187 -3.92 -11.14 11.71
CA ALA A 187 -4.49 -12.43 12.11
C ALA A 187 -4.73 -13.41 10.94
N GLN A 188 -4.64 -12.91 9.71
CA GLN A 188 -4.92 -13.63 8.49
C GLN A 188 -4.04 -13.15 7.29
N GLY A 189 -2.89 -12.49 7.57
CA GLY A 189 -1.95 -11.96 6.58
C GLY A 189 -2.01 -10.44 6.38
N ARG A 190 -1.04 -9.91 5.63
CA ARG A 190 -0.97 -8.49 5.23
C ARG A 190 -1.96 -8.25 4.10
N ARG A 191 -2.93 -7.40 4.34
CA ARG A 191 -4.22 -7.51 3.66
C ARG A 191 -4.65 -6.17 3.10
N VAL A 192 -3.74 -5.43 2.48
CA VAL A 192 -4.10 -4.15 1.85
C VAL A 192 -3.56 -4.11 0.43
N TRP A 193 -4.39 -3.67 -0.52
CA TRP A 193 -4.06 -3.73 -1.95
C TRP A 193 -2.81 -2.91 -2.29
N ASN A 194 -2.58 -1.81 -1.58
CA ASN A 194 -1.45 -0.92 -1.80
C ASN A 194 -0.11 -1.48 -1.26
N TYR A 195 -0.07 -2.75 -0.85
CA TYR A 195 1.17 -3.54 -0.73
C TYR A 195 1.64 -4.13 -2.05
N TRP A 196 0.84 -3.97 -3.10
CA TRP A 196 1.18 -4.34 -4.47
C TRP A 196 1.37 -5.85 -4.67
N ARG A 197 0.84 -6.65 -3.74
CA ARG A 197 0.95 -8.13 -3.71
C ARG A 197 -0.29 -8.84 -4.25
N ALA A 198 -1.42 -8.14 -4.23
CA ALA A 198 -2.72 -8.70 -4.54
C ALA A 198 -3.27 -8.27 -5.90
N ASN A 199 -2.57 -7.39 -6.62
CA ASN A 199 -3.00 -6.84 -7.90
C ASN A 199 -2.12 -7.36 -9.02
N GLN A 200 -2.71 -7.67 -10.16
CA GLN A 200 -2.01 -7.74 -11.43
C GLN A 200 -1.51 -6.34 -11.81
N VAL A 201 -0.35 -6.25 -12.46
CA VAL A 201 0.21 -4.94 -12.90
C VAL A 201 -0.77 -4.13 -13.76
N PRO A 202 -1.46 -4.70 -14.79
CA PRO A 202 -2.44 -3.96 -15.58
C PRO A 202 -3.54 -3.30 -14.76
N THR A 203 -3.96 -3.91 -13.65
CA THR A 203 -5.00 -3.37 -12.79
C THR A 203 -4.55 -2.08 -12.12
N LEU A 204 -3.29 -1.99 -11.71
CA LEU A 204 -2.73 -0.74 -11.19
C LEU A 204 -2.44 0.27 -12.30
N LEU A 205 -1.91 -0.16 -13.44
CA LEU A 205 -1.69 0.72 -14.59
C LEU A 205 -2.99 1.39 -15.05
N SER A 206 -4.12 0.68 -14.97
CA SER A 206 -5.41 1.26 -15.30
C SER A 206 -5.73 2.51 -14.46
N LEU A 207 -5.21 2.61 -13.22
CA LEU A 207 -5.47 3.73 -12.31
C LEU A 207 -4.67 4.99 -12.69
N LEU A 208 -3.68 4.85 -13.56
CA LEU A 208 -2.67 5.87 -13.84
C LEU A 208 -2.93 6.57 -15.17
N THR A 209 -2.55 7.84 -15.23
CA THR A 209 -2.44 8.57 -16.50
C THR A 209 -1.35 7.96 -17.38
N PRO A 210 -1.39 8.16 -18.71
CA PRO A 210 -0.36 7.73 -19.65
C PRO A 210 1.08 7.86 -19.18
N ASP A 211 1.44 9.04 -18.67
CA ASP A 211 2.81 9.33 -18.26
C ASP A 211 3.18 8.53 -17.01
N TYR A 212 2.26 8.42 -16.05
CA TYR A 212 2.49 7.67 -14.83
C TYR A 212 2.44 6.14 -15.01
N GLN A 213 1.71 5.64 -16.02
CA GLN A 213 1.84 4.26 -16.48
C GLN A 213 3.27 3.97 -16.91
N GLN A 214 3.86 4.82 -17.75
CA GLN A 214 5.23 4.67 -18.20
C GLN A 214 6.23 4.71 -17.05
N ARG A 215 6.05 5.62 -16.08
CA ARG A 215 6.91 5.70 -14.88
C ARG A 215 6.86 4.43 -14.05
N MET A 216 5.66 3.87 -13.84
CA MET A 216 5.50 2.60 -13.13
C MET A 216 6.12 1.43 -13.92
N VAL A 217 5.92 1.37 -15.24
CA VAL A 217 6.53 0.34 -16.09
C VAL A 217 8.06 0.39 -16.02
N ARG A 218 8.65 1.59 -16.13
CA ARG A 218 10.09 1.79 -15.96
C ARG A 218 10.59 1.22 -14.65
N GLN A 219 9.94 1.58 -13.54
CA GLN A 219 10.30 1.07 -12.22
C GLN A 219 10.25 -0.46 -12.17
N LEU A 220 9.17 -1.07 -12.64
CA LEU A 220 9.02 -2.54 -12.64
C LEU A 220 10.02 -3.25 -13.55
N TYR A 221 10.33 -2.66 -14.71
CA TYR A 221 11.34 -3.18 -15.62
C TYR A 221 12.72 -3.17 -14.95
N HIS A 222 13.18 -2.05 -14.41
CA HIS A 222 14.52 -1.99 -13.83
C HIS A 222 14.65 -2.78 -12.51
N GLU A 223 13.60 -2.86 -11.70
CA GLU A 223 13.60 -3.70 -10.50
C GLU A 223 13.55 -5.20 -10.84
N GLY A 224 12.71 -5.62 -11.81
CA GLY A 224 12.51 -7.04 -12.14
C GLY A 224 13.52 -7.62 -13.15
N VAL A 225 13.90 -6.85 -14.16
CA VAL A 225 14.77 -7.29 -15.27
C VAL A 225 16.24 -7.01 -14.93
N ASN A 226 16.57 -5.78 -14.53
CA ASN A 226 17.96 -5.37 -14.31
C ASN A 226 18.48 -5.65 -12.89
N ALA A 227 17.63 -5.87 -11.88
CA ALA A 227 18.00 -5.77 -10.46
C ALA A 227 18.56 -4.39 -10.05
N ALA A 228 18.12 -3.33 -10.72
CA ALA A 228 18.57 -1.98 -10.44
C ALA A 228 17.59 -1.25 -9.50
N HIS A 229 17.36 -1.78 -8.30
CA HIS A 229 16.44 -1.18 -7.34
C HIS A 229 16.94 0.19 -6.85
N GLN A 230 16.11 1.21 -7.00
CA GLN A 230 16.36 2.56 -6.48
C GLN A 230 15.46 2.86 -5.27
N TRP A 231 15.44 1.94 -4.31
CA TRP A 231 14.65 2.09 -3.09
C TRP A 231 15.23 3.17 -2.18
N SER A 232 14.42 4.16 -1.82
CA SER A 232 14.81 5.31 -1.01
C SER A 232 15.52 4.91 0.29
N ALA A 233 15.05 3.84 0.94
CA ALA A 233 15.59 3.32 2.19
C ALA A 233 17.06 2.87 2.07
N SER A 234 17.46 2.40 0.88
CA SER A 234 18.84 1.97 0.62
C SER A 234 19.81 3.16 0.71
N TYR A 235 19.38 4.34 0.28
CA TYR A 235 20.23 5.52 0.16
C TYR A 235 20.00 6.57 1.24
N CYS A 236 19.23 6.23 2.28
CA CYS A 236 18.76 7.18 3.30
C CYS A 236 18.02 8.38 2.69
N TRP A 237 17.33 8.18 1.57
CA TRP A 237 16.45 9.18 1.01
C TRP A 237 15.11 9.17 1.75
N PRO A 238 14.35 10.27 1.70
CA PRO A 238 13.00 10.29 2.24
C PRO A 238 12.16 9.18 1.63
N GLU A 239 11.39 8.47 2.45
CA GLU A 239 10.55 7.37 1.95
C GLU A 239 9.28 7.87 1.24
N GLY A 240 8.92 9.14 1.44
CA GLY A 240 7.75 9.78 0.86
C GLY A 240 6.43 9.47 1.57
N PHE A 241 5.41 10.30 1.30
CA PHE A 241 4.12 10.29 1.97
C PHE A 241 3.41 8.93 1.99
N MET A 242 3.32 8.24 0.84
CA MET A 242 2.58 6.98 0.73
C MET A 242 3.20 5.83 1.54
N ARG A 243 4.44 5.99 2.02
CA ARG A 243 5.18 4.99 2.78
C ARG A 243 4.46 4.48 4.02
N GLN A 244 3.71 5.35 4.68
CA GLN A 244 3.03 5.02 5.93
C GLN A 244 1.98 3.92 5.75
N TRP A 245 1.51 3.71 4.52
CA TRP A 245 0.63 2.62 4.14
C TRP A 245 1.35 1.55 3.30
N ALA A 246 2.66 1.40 3.43
CA ALA A 246 3.44 0.40 2.70
C ALA A 246 4.10 -0.62 3.63
N THR A 247 4.67 -1.68 3.04
CA THR A 247 5.51 -2.66 3.78
C THR A 247 6.82 -1.99 4.21
N GLY A 248 7.10 -1.83 5.50
CA GLY A 248 8.35 -1.27 6.09
C GLY A 248 8.10 -0.15 7.12
N PRO A 249 8.96 0.90 7.25
CA PRO A 249 8.76 1.95 8.25
C PRO A 249 7.39 2.62 8.12
N LYS A 250 6.72 2.80 9.26
CA LYS A 250 5.37 3.38 9.36
C LYS A 250 5.21 4.05 10.73
N PRO A 251 4.32 5.05 10.86
CA PRO A 251 3.99 5.59 12.17
C PRO A 251 3.34 4.50 13.02
N ARG A 252 3.98 4.17 14.14
CA ARG A 252 3.53 3.15 15.11
C ARG A 252 3.02 3.77 16.40
N ARG A 253 3.13 5.08 16.56
CA ARG A 253 2.81 5.79 17.79
C ARG A 253 1.92 6.97 17.47
N VAL A 254 0.90 7.15 18.29
CA VAL A 254 -0.03 8.28 18.18
C VAL A 254 0.01 9.04 19.49
N ILE A 255 0.15 10.36 19.38
CA ILE A 255 0.02 11.31 20.49
C ILE A 255 -1.16 12.21 20.16
N VAL A 256 -2.11 12.31 21.09
CA VAL A 256 -3.29 13.16 20.92
C VAL A 256 -3.26 14.30 21.92
N THR A 257 -3.49 15.52 21.44
CA THR A 257 -3.78 16.68 22.26
C THR A 257 -5.06 17.36 21.76
N PRO A 258 -5.63 18.31 22.51
CA PRO A 258 -6.74 19.14 22.05
C PRO A 258 -6.47 19.93 20.76
N GLU A 259 -5.20 20.20 20.45
CA GLU A 259 -4.80 21.12 19.36
C GLU A 259 -4.10 20.40 18.20
N ILE A 260 -3.42 19.29 18.47
CA ILE A 260 -2.68 18.52 17.46
C ILE A 260 -2.82 17.02 17.67
N VAL A 261 -2.67 16.26 16.58
CA VAL A 261 -2.44 14.82 16.62
C VAL A 261 -1.12 14.52 15.94
N MET A 262 -0.22 13.80 16.61
CA MET A 262 1.08 13.43 16.08
C MET A 262 1.15 11.94 15.78
N PHE A 263 1.65 11.60 14.59
CA PHE A 263 1.96 10.25 14.16
C PHE A 263 3.48 10.09 14.09
N VAL A 264 4.01 9.14 14.86
CA VAL A 264 5.44 8.96 15.06
C VAL A 264 5.88 7.55 14.69
N GLY A 265 6.93 7.44 13.89
CA GLY A 265 7.54 6.20 13.44
C GLY A 265 9.04 6.32 13.19
N SER A 266 9.65 5.23 12.76
CA SER A 266 11.06 5.24 12.34
C SER A 266 11.19 6.10 11.07
N GLY A 267 11.79 7.28 11.20
CA GLY A 267 12.00 8.23 10.10
C GLY A 267 10.73 8.95 9.60
N ILE A 268 9.58 8.79 10.27
CA ILE A 268 8.30 9.41 9.87
C ILE A 268 7.72 10.18 11.06
N TRP A 269 7.48 11.47 10.85
CA TRP A 269 6.84 12.37 11.81
C TRP A 269 5.81 13.21 11.06
N ARG A 270 4.55 13.10 11.46
CA ARG A 270 3.46 13.91 10.91
C ARG A 270 2.67 14.53 12.03
N VAL A 271 2.27 15.78 11.82
CA VAL A 271 1.45 16.54 12.76
C VAL A 271 0.19 16.98 12.01
N ALA A 272 -0.96 16.59 12.51
CA ALA A 272 -2.25 17.13 12.09
C ALA A 272 -2.60 18.30 13.00
N GLN A 273 -2.66 19.52 12.45
CA GLN A 273 -3.13 20.70 13.17
C GLN A 273 -4.66 20.75 13.18
N LEU A 274 -5.25 20.82 14.36
CA LEU A 274 -6.70 20.77 14.49
C LEU A 274 -7.35 22.14 14.28
N ASN A 275 -8.60 22.13 13.79
CA ASN A 275 -9.48 23.30 13.68
C ASN A 275 -8.90 24.43 12.80
N LYS A 276 -8.18 24.06 11.73
CA LYS A 276 -7.75 24.99 10.67
C LYS A 276 -8.73 24.93 9.50
N GLU A 277 -8.90 26.04 8.79
CA GLU A 277 -9.81 26.13 7.65
C GLU A 277 -9.26 25.49 6.37
N ALA A 278 -7.94 25.56 6.19
CA ALA A 278 -7.20 24.96 5.09
C ALA A 278 -5.75 24.68 5.53
N PRO A 279 -5.05 23.74 4.88
CA PRO A 279 -3.61 23.66 4.93
C PRO A 279 -2.98 25.02 4.58
N PRO A 280 -1.84 25.37 5.18
CA PRO A 280 -1.14 26.59 4.83
C PRO A 280 -0.74 26.58 3.34
N PRO A 281 -0.74 27.73 2.65
CA PRO A 281 -0.05 27.85 1.38
C PRO A 281 1.43 27.50 1.59
N ALA A 282 2.01 26.72 0.67
CA ALA A 282 3.42 26.42 0.70
C ALA A 282 4.03 26.65 -0.69
N ASP A 283 5.12 27.42 -0.74
CA ASP A 283 5.90 27.61 -1.96
C ASP A 283 6.76 26.37 -2.28
N VAL A 284 7.08 25.57 -1.24
CA VAL A 284 7.88 24.35 -1.34
C VAL A 284 7.11 23.19 -0.70
N PRO A 285 6.87 22.10 -1.44
CA PRO A 285 6.21 20.93 -0.88
C PRO A 285 7.04 20.28 0.24
N GLN A 286 6.35 19.65 1.17
CA GLN A 286 6.92 18.92 2.30
C GLN A 286 6.89 17.41 2.03
N TRP A 287 7.89 16.68 2.51
CA TRP A 287 8.00 15.22 2.31
C TRP A 287 6.76 14.41 2.72
N TYR A 288 6.06 14.88 3.75
CA TYR A 288 4.82 14.28 4.25
C TYR A 288 3.62 15.25 4.20
N GLY A 289 3.78 16.38 3.51
CA GLY A 289 2.76 17.41 3.38
C GLY A 289 2.39 18.15 4.67
N ASP A 290 1.51 19.14 4.51
CA ASP A 290 0.89 19.87 5.61
C ASP A 290 -0.49 19.28 5.90
N THR A 291 -0.70 18.85 7.13
CA THR A 291 -1.94 18.17 7.54
C THR A 291 -2.76 19.03 8.49
N ILE A 292 -4.02 19.23 8.14
CA ILE A 292 -5.03 19.79 9.04
C ILE A 292 -6.10 18.75 9.36
N GLY A 293 -6.87 18.97 10.42
CA GLY A 293 -7.96 18.08 10.74
C GLY A 293 -9.00 18.68 11.68
N PHE A 294 -10.08 17.95 11.88
CA PHE A 294 -11.08 18.25 12.89
C PHE A 294 -11.63 16.95 13.48
N TRP A 295 -12.14 17.05 14.70
CA TRP A 295 -12.85 15.95 15.33
C TRP A 295 -14.32 16.01 14.96
N ASP A 296 -14.88 14.86 14.62
CA ASP A 296 -16.31 14.67 14.52
C ASP A 296 -16.74 13.56 15.47
N GLN A 297 -17.12 13.96 16.68
CA GLN A 297 -17.19 13.10 17.87
C GLN A 297 -15.80 12.50 18.17
N ASP A 298 -15.68 11.17 18.15
CA ASP A 298 -14.42 10.45 18.37
C ASP A 298 -13.68 10.15 17.05
N ALA A 299 -14.22 10.55 15.89
CA ALA A 299 -13.57 10.34 14.60
C ALA A 299 -12.66 11.54 14.26
N LEU A 300 -11.44 11.26 13.78
CA LEU A 300 -10.51 12.28 13.30
C LEU A 300 -10.56 12.33 11.78
N ILE A 301 -10.93 13.47 11.23
CA ILE A 301 -10.97 13.72 9.78
C ILE A 301 -9.83 14.67 9.44
N MET A 302 -8.96 14.26 8.51
CA MET A 302 -7.77 15.02 8.12
C MET A 302 -7.73 15.26 6.62
N TRP A 303 -7.10 16.38 6.25
CA TRP A 303 -6.72 16.70 4.88
C TRP A 303 -5.24 17.07 4.87
N THR A 304 -4.49 16.41 3.99
CA THR A 304 -3.08 16.70 3.71
C THR A 304 -2.90 17.22 2.29
N SER A 305 -2.14 18.30 2.16
CA SER A 305 -1.74 18.90 0.88
C SER A 305 -0.24 19.26 0.92
N ASN A 306 0.26 19.93 -0.13
CA ASN A 306 1.68 20.32 -0.27
C ASN A 306 2.64 19.12 -0.14
N ILE A 307 2.24 17.96 -0.66
CA ILE A 307 3.03 16.72 -0.56
C ILE A 307 4.10 16.73 -1.67
N GLN A 308 5.36 16.46 -1.32
CA GLN A 308 6.42 16.28 -2.30
C GLN A 308 6.14 15.04 -3.16
N GLY A 309 6.12 15.24 -4.47
CA GLY A 309 6.06 14.21 -5.49
C GLY A 309 7.25 13.28 -5.34
N TRP A 310 6.98 11.98 -5.32
CA TRP A 310 7.97 10.96 -4.98
C TRP A 310 7.58 9.58 -5.50
N ASN A 311 8.29 8.55 -5.06
CA ASN A 311 8.02 7.15 -5.39
C ASN A 311 7.81 6.28 -4.14
N GLN A 312 7.37 5.05 -4.36
CA GLN A 312 7.33 3.99 -3.35
C GLN A 312 7.83 2.68 -3.94
N HIS A 313 8.35 1.81 -3.08
CA HIS A 313 8.78 0.46 -3.47
C HIS A 313 7.65 -0.27 -4.20
N SER A 314 7.96 -0.78 -5.40
CA SER A 314 7.06 -1.60 -6.21
C SER A 314 5.73 -0.93 -6.62
N GLY A 315 5.56 0.36 -6.36
CA GLY A 315 4.33 1.12 -6.61
C GLY A 315 4.48 2.10 -7.77
N TRP A 316 3.47 2.95 -7.93
CA TRP A 316 3.57 4.11 -8.83
C TRP A 316 4.18 5.31 -8.12
N GLU A 317 4.74 6.23 -8.91
CA GLU A 317 5.12 7.56 -8.46
C GLU A 317 3.90 8.47 -8.30
N TRP A 318 3.95 9.45 -7.39
CA TRP A 318 2.92 10.49 -7.27
C TRP A 318 3.50 11.88 -7.56
N SER A 319 2.62 12.82 -7.92
CA SER A 319 2.99 14.20 -8.23
C SER A 319 3.00 15.10 -7.00
N ASN A 320 3.45 16.35 -7.19
CA ASN A 320 3.29 17.43 -6.20
C ASN A 320 1.82 17.86 -5.99
N LYS A 321 0.89 17.39 -6.84
CA LYS A 321 -0.57 17.57 -6.68
C LYS A 321 -1.23 16.45 -5.89
N LEU A 322 -0.46 15.53 -5.31
CA LEU A 322 -1.01 14.55 -4.39
C LEU A 322 -1.60 15.28 -3.17
N GLU A 323 -2.85 14.98 -2.89
CA GLU A 323 -3.54 15.33 -1.65
C GLU A 323 -4.21 14.08 -1.07
N ALA A 324 -4.40 14.05 0.24
CA ALA A 324 -5.04 12.93 0.92
C ALA A 324 -6.13 13.39 1.87
N ILE A 325 -7.25 12.68 1.86
CA ILE A 325 -8.26 12.71 2.93
C ILE A 325 -8.10 11.47 3.76
N GLU A 326 -8.00 11.64 5.08
CA GLU A 326 -7.85 10.54 6.02
C GLU A 326 -8.99 10.58 7.04
N ILE A 327 -9.72 9.50 7.18
CA ILE A 327 -10.82 9.35 8.14
C ILE A 327 -10.42 8.23 9.09
N LEU A 328 -10.14 8.60 10.34
CA LEU A 328 -9.77 7.67 11.40
C LEU A 328 -10.96 7.53 12.34
N THR A 329 -11.41 6.30 12.56
CA THR A 329 -12.55 5.98 13.42
C THR A 329 -12.13 4.97 14.51
N PRO A 330 -12.60 5.13 15.75
CA PRO A 330 -12.27 4.20 16.81
C PRO A 330 -12.93 2.84 16.56
N ALA A 331 -12.13 1.77 16.55
CA ALA A 331 -12.62 0.42 16.47
C ALA A 331 -12.81 -0.16 17.88
N ARG A 332 -13.95 -0.82 18.10
CA ARG A 332 -14.34 -1.40 19.38
C ARG A 332 -14.78 -2.85 19.20
N ASP A 333 -14.51 -3.69 20.20
CA ASP A 333 -15.04 -5.06 20.22
C ASP A 333 -16.53 -5.09 20.61
N ALA A 334 -17.14 -6.28 20.64
CA ALA A 334 -18.55 -6.46 20.99
C ALA A 334 -18.91 -5.98 22.40
N ALA A 335 -17.94 -5.85 23.31
CA ALA A 335 -18.12 -5.32 24.65
C ALA A 335 -17.88 -3.79 24.72
N GLY A 336 -17.62 -3.13 23.59
CA GLY A 336 -17.34 -1.69 23.50
C GLY A 336 -15.91 -1.31 23.88
N LYS A 337 -15.02 -2.28 24.14
CA LYS A 337 -13.63 -2.01 24.46
C LYS A 337 -12.92 -1.51 23.20
N PHE A 338 -12.15 -0.43 23.33
CA PHE A 338 -11.29 0.06 22.26
C PHE A 338 -10.20 -0.96 21.91
N ILE A 339 -10.12 -1.33 20.63
CA ILE A 339 -9.17 -2.32 20.12
C ILE A 339 -8.23 -1.76 19.05
N GLY A 340 -8.50 -0.56 18.55
CA GLY A 340 -7.69 0.01 17.47
C GLY A 340 -8.38 1.15 16.75
N ILE A 341 -7.82 1.51 15.60
CA ILE A 341 -8.34 2.56 14.71
C ILE A 341 -8.53 1.95 13.33
N ASP A 342 -9.73 2.12 12.78
CA ASP A 342 -9.97 1.99 11.35
C ASP A 342 -9.53 3.28 10.68
N TRP A 343 -8.69 3.16 9.65
CA TRP A 343 -8.06 4.27 8.95
C TRP A 343 -8.36 4.15 7.47
N GLU A 344 -9.27 4.98 7.00
CA GLU A 344 -9.58 5.15 5.59
C GLU A 344 -8.76 6.31 5.03
N ALA A 345 -8.10 6.09 3.90
CA ALA A 345 -7.34 7.12 3.20
C ALA A 345 -7.80 7.19 1.73
N ILE A 346 -8.07 8.39 1.24
CA ILE A 346 -8.46 8.68 -0.14
C ILE A 346 -7.40 9.60 -0.74
N TYR A 347 -6.87 9.22 -1.88
CA TYR A 347 -5.80 9.94 -2.57
C TYR A 347 -6.33 10.61 -3.83
N TYR A 348 -5.99 11.88 -3.97
CA TYR A 348 -6.30 12.72 -5.10
C TYR A 348 -4.99 13.14 -5.72
N ASP A 349 -4.78 12.84 -7.00
CA ASP A 349 -3.60 13.28 -7.73
C ASP A 349 -3.98 13.45 -9.20
N SER A 350 -4.26 14.69 -9.60
CA SER A 350 -4.76 14.98 -10.95
C SER A 350 -3.73 14.76 -12.06
N GLU A 351 -2.45 14.58 -11.73
CA GLU A 351 -1.40 14.29 -12.72
C GLU A 351 -1.14 12.79 -12.81
N ALA A 352 -1.12 12.09 -11.67
CA ALA A 352 -0.81 10.66 -11.63
C ALA A 352 -2.01 9.76 -11.84
N LEU A 353 -3.17 10.10 -11.28
CA LEU A 353 -4.34 9.23 -11.21
C LEU A 353 -5.42 9.68 -12.20
N VAL A 354 -6.07 8.71 -12.87
CA VAL A 354 -7.24 8.99 -13.71
C VAL A 354 -8.52 9.22 -12.91
N GLN A 355 -8.53 8.78 -11.65
CA GLN A 355 -9.58 9.02 -10.66
C GLN A 355 -9.04 8.76 -9.25
N PRO A 356 -9.65 9.33 -8.19
CA PRO A 356 -9.20 9.12 -6.82
C PRO A 356 -9.22 7.64 -6.42
N VAL A 357 -8.26 7.23 -5.60
CA VAL A 357 -8.14 5.86 -5.09
C VAL A 357 -8.23 5.84 -3.57
N ARG A 358 -8.61 4.70 -3.00
CA ARG A 358 -8.94 4.56 -1.59
C ARG A 358 -8.28 3.34 -0.99
N THR A 359 -7.76 3.50 0.21
CA THR A 359 -7.16 2.42 1.00
C THR A 359 -7.82 2.34 2.37
N LEU A 360 -8.01 1.11 2.86
CA LEU A 360 -8.54 0.83 4.19
C LEU A 360 -7.50 0.10 5.03
N TRP A 361 -7.31 0.57 6.25
CA TRP A 361 -6.38 0.01 7.22
C TRP A 361 -7.06 -0.22 8.55
N HIS A 362 -6.67 -1.29 9.24
CA HIS A 362 -6.95 -1.45 10.66
C HIS A 362 -5.63 -1.44 11.43
N ARG A 363 -5.55 -0.55 12.42
CA ARG A 363 -4.40 -0.42 13.31
C ARG A 363 -4.80 -0.93 14.69
N ASN A 364 -4.27 -2.09 15.07
CA ASN A 364 -4.50 -2.64 16.40
C ASN A 364 -3.85 -1.75 17.45
N TYR A 365 -4.61 -1.37 18.47
CA TYR A 365 -4.02 -0.80 19.67
C TYR A 365 -3.24 -1.89 20.40
N GLU A 366 -1.95 -1.64 20.67
CA GLU A 366 -1.07 -2.60 21.35
C GLU A 366 -0.89 -2.21 22.81
N GLN A 367 -0.39 -1.00 23.09
CA GLN A 367 0.06 -0.59 24.42
C GLN A 367 -0.14 0.91 24.64
N SER A 368 -0.35 1.31 25.89
CA SER A 368 -0.34 2.73 26.28
C SER A 368 1.08 3.29 26.31
N TRP A 369 1.24 4.61 26.28
CA TRP A 369 2.56 5.23 26.46
C TRP A 369 3.25 4.88 27.79
N SER A 370 2.50 4.62 28.86
CA SER A 370 3.04 4.22 30.16
C SER A 370 3.65 2.81 30.17
N THR A 371 3.30 1.98 29.19
CA THR A 371 3.77 0.59 29.07
C THR A 371 4.60 0.34 27.81
N ALA A 372 4.51 1.24 26.84
CA ALA A 372 5.25 1.17 25.59
C ALA A 372 6.77 1.17 25.83
N GLY A 373 7.47 0.27 25.14
CA GLY A 373 8.94 0.28 25.11
C GLY A 373 9.51 1.56 24.48
N ARG A 374 10.82 1.77 24.69
CA ARG A 374 11.56 2.93 24.19
C ARG A 374 11.23 3.23 22.72
N LEU A 375 11.08 4.52 22.40
CA LEU A 375 11.11 4.95 21.00
C LEU A 375 12.54 4.73 20.50
N THR A 376 12.75 3.68 19.72
CA THR A 376 14.04 3.41 19.09
C THR A 376 14.24 4.40 17.94
N TRP A 377 15.08 5.40 18.17
CA TRP A 377 15.65 6.18 17.08
C TRP A 377 16.81 5.39 16.47
N SER A 378 16.72 5.13 15.18
CA SER A 378 17.82 4.57 14.40
C SER A 378 18.18 5.60 13.35
N GLU A 379 19.34 6.23 13.52
CA GLU A 379 19.88 7.15 12.54
C GLU A 379 20.15 6.39 11.25
N CYS A 380 19.70 6.92 10.11
CA CYS A 380 20.04 6.32 8.83
C CYS A 380 21.48 6.70 8.49
N THR A 381 22.41 5.83 8.84
CA THR A 381 23.75 5.90 8.28
C THR A 381 23.66 5.36 6.85
N ARG A 382 24.30 6.03 5.88
CA ARG A 382 24.21 5.67 4.46
C ARG A 382 25.39 4.78 4.04
N PRO A 383 25.26 3.44 4.05
CA PRO A 383 26.30 2.55 3.56
C PRO A 383 26.17 2.25 2.06
N LEU A 384 25.00 2.45 1.46
CA LEU A 384 24.77 2.16 0.04
C LEU A 384 24.75 3.43 -0.79
N TYR A 385 25.33 3.34 -1.98
CA TYR A 385 25.40 4.41 -2.98
C TYR A 385 25.01 3.84 -4.35
N PRO A 386 24.37 4.62 -5.24
CA PRO A 386 23.97 4.19 -6.58
C PRO A 386 25.18 4.17 -7.54
N VAL A 387 26.19 3.37 -7.23
CA VAL A 387 27.39 3.21 -8.07
C VAL A 387 27.01 2.45 -9.33
N ASP A 388 27.29 3.02 -10.49
CA ASP A 388 26.94 2.47 -11.82
C ASP A 388 25.46 2.05 -11.94
N GLY A 389 24.58 2.79 -11.25
CA GLY A 389 23.14 2.52 -11.23
C GLY A 389 22.69 1.39 -10.30
N PHE A 390 23.58 0.80 -9.50
CA PHE A 390 23.24 -0.25 -8.53
C PHE A 390 23.49 0.19 -7.09
N ALA A 391 22.63 -0.26 -6.18
CA ALA A 391 22.82 -0.04 -4.75
C ALA A 391 24.04 -0.82 -4.24
N THR A 392 25.17 -0.11 -4.11
CA THR A 392 26.48 -0.70 -3.83
C THR A 392 26.96 -0.30 -2.44
N GLN A 393 27.40 -1.27 -1.65
CA GLN A 393 27.99 -1.02 -0.34
C GLN A 393 29.36 -0.37 -0.49
N VAL A 394 29.54 0.76 0.19
CA VAL A 394 30.81 1.49 0.25
C VAL A 394 31.36 1.34 1.66
N ALA A 395 32.57 0.79 1.76
CA ALA A 395 33.20 0.53 3.05
C ALA A 395 33.69 1.83 3.72
N PRO A 396 33.74 1.90 5.06
CA PRO A 396 34.36 3.02 5.75
C PRO A 396 35.79 3.29 5.25
N GLY A 397 36.09 4.55 4.89
CA GLY A 397 37.40 4.97 4.37
C GLY A 397 37.57 4.87 2.85
N GLN A 398 36.64 4.26 2.13
CA GLN A 398 36.66 4.23 0.66
C GLN A 398 36.26 5.60 0.09
N VAL A 399 36.98 6.06 -0.93
CA VAL A 399 36.65 7.28 -1.69
C VAL A 399 35.97 6.87 -3.00
N ILE A 400 34.81 7.48 -3.28
CA ILE A 400 34.07 7.31 -4.54
C ILE A 400 33.75 8.66 -5.16
N GLN A 401 33.59 8.68 -6.49
CA GLN A 401 32.95 9.81 -7.16
C GLN A 401 31.44 9.68 -6.96
N TYR A 402 30.81 10.67 -6.33
CA TYR A 402 29.38 10.68 -6.05
C TYR A 402 28.75 11.97 -6.53
N ARG A 403 27.82 11.87 -7.48
CA ARG A 403 26.96 12.98 -7.86
C ARG A 403 25.83 13.09 -6.84
N VAL A 404 25.74 14.23 -6.18
CA VAL A 404 24.62 14.52 -5.27
C VAL A 404 23.34 14.62 -6.10
N PRO A 405 22.31 13.80 -5.81
CA PRO A 405 21.04 13.85 -6.52
C PRO A 405 20.27 15.12 -6.14
N ASP A 406 19.51 15.65 -7.11
CA ASP A 406 18.46 16.61 -6.82
C ASP A 406 17.27 15.86 -6.19
N MET A 407 17.04 16.08 -4.90
CA MET A 407 16.00 15.39 -4.15
C MET A 407 14.60 15.97 -4.40
N LEU A 408 14.47 17.16 -4.98
CA LEU A 408 13.14 17.71 -5.27
C LEU A 408 12.58 17.23 -6.61
N ASP A 409 13.42 16.55 -7.41
CA ASP A 409 13.08 15.96 -8.69
C ASP A 409 12.92 14.42 -8.57
N ARG A 410 13.24 13.67 -9.63
CA ARG A 410 13.10 12.21 -9.73
C ARG A 410 14.46 11.51 -9.80
N PRO A 411 15.28 11.50 -8.73
CA PRO A 411 16.65 11.01 -8.78
C PRO A 411 16.76 9.52 -9.14
N TRP A 412 15.80 8.68 -8.74
CA TRP A 412 15.75 7.27 -9.15
C TRP A 412 15.62 7.12 -10.67
N ALA A 413 14.75 7.92 -11.29
CA ALA A 413 14.47 7.88 -12.72
C ALA A 413 15.69 8.33 -13.53
N LYS A 414 16.38 9.38 -13.07
CA LYS A 414 17.64 9.86 -13.68
C LYS A 414 18.74 8.82 -13.63
N ILE A 415 18.84 8.06 -12.53
CA ILE A 415 19.80 6.95 -12.42
C ILE A 415 19.47 5.87 -13.47
N TRP A 416 18.19 5.49 -13.63
CA TRP A 416 17.83 4.52 -14.66
C TRP A 416 18.13 5.01 -16.07
N GLU A 417 17.82 6.26 -16.36
CA GLU A 417 18.10 6.89 -17.65
C GLU A 417 19.59 6.91 -17.98
N GLU A 418 20.41 7.29 -16.99
CA GLU A 418 21.85 7.41 -17.16
C GLU A 418 22.53 6.06 -17.39
N PHE A 419 22.09 4.99 -16.72
CA PHE A 419 22.80 3.72 -16.71
C PHE A 419 22.16 2.59 -17.53
N PHE A 420 20.84 2.61 -17.75
CA PHE A 420 20.11 1.46 -18.30
C PHE A 420 19.27 1.77 -19.55
N GLU A 421 18.96 3.03 -19.86
CA GLU A 421 18.03 3.39 -20.94
C GLU A 421 18.69 4.10 -22.14
N LYS A 422 20.03 4.00 -22.30
CA LYS A 422 20.76 4.69 -23.38
C LYS A 422 20.34 4.26 -24.79
N ASP A 423 20.05 2.98 -24.96
CA ASP A 423 19.71 2.35 -26.24
C ASP A 423 18.20 2.09 -26.40
N MET A 424 17.37 2.74 -25.58
CA MET A 424 15.91 2.61 -25.61
C MET A 424 15.25 3.82 -26.29
N ASP A 425 14.11 3.59 -26.97
CA ASP A 425 13.35 4.63 -27.67
C ASP A 425 12.46 5.41 -26.70
N ARG A 426 13.11 6.16 -25.80
CA ARG A 426 12.43 7.05 -24.86
C ARG A 426 11.56 8.06 -25.61
N PRO A 427 10.30 8.27 -25.19
CA PRO A 427 9.51 9.37 -25.72
C PRO A 427 10.24 10.69 -25.48
N LYS A 428 10.20 11.58 -26.46
CA LYS A 428 10.74 12.93 -26.28
C LYS A 428 9.93 13.61 -25.19
N GLU A 429 10.59 14.06 -24.13
CA GLU A 429 9.96 14.96 -23.17
C GLU A 429 9.67 16.28 -23.91
N GLU A 430 8.40 16.57 -24.16
CA GLU A 430 8.01 17.95 -24.40
C GLU A 430 8.20 18.69 -23.08
N LEU A 431 9.21 19.56 -23.03
CA LEU A 431 9.35 20.55 -21.98
C LEU A 431 8.08 21.41 -22.00
N ASP A 432 7.12 21.10 -21.14
CA ASP A 432 6.06 22.05 -20.81
C ASP A 432 6.71 23.17 -19.99
N LEU A 433 7.14 24.21 -20.70
CA LEU A 433 7.73 25.41 -20.10
C LEU A 433 6.71 26.26 -19.33
N GLY A 434 5.47 25.76 -19.12
CA GLY A 434 4.48 26.41 -18.28
C GLY A 434 3.94 27.72 -18.85
N PHE A 435 4.19 28.02 -20.13
CA PHE A 435 3.56 29.14 -20.82
C PHE A 435 2.15 28.72 -21.30
N LYS A 436 1.17 28.70 -20.38
CA LYS A 436 -0.25 28.73 -20.72
C LYS A 436 -0.95 29.85 -20.01
#